data_AF-A0A6I1N9J2-F1
#
_entry.id   AF-A0A6I1N9J2-F1
#
_cell.length_a   1.000
_cell.length_b   1.000
_cell.length_c   1.000
_cell.angle_alpha   90.00
_cell.angle_beta   90.00
_cell.angle_gamma   90.00
#
_symmetry.space_group_name_H-M   'P 1'
#
loop_
_entity.id
_entity.type
_entity.pdbx_description
1 polymer ?
#
loop_
_entity_poly.entity_id
_entity_poly.type
_entity_poly.pdbx_seq_one_letter_code
_entity_poly.pdbx_strand_id
1 'polypeptide(L)' 'MDHSTAQKLMDAYKGIGEALNGADSIIRTLPEDERTAHLRGLAEMMGHLWFKLELPVVREHRDLDPDGDRFQKKSDQE' A
#
# COMPACT_ATOMS: atom_id res chain seq x y z
N MET A 1 -13.45 13.50 -5.81
CA MET A 1 -12.69 14.40 -4.89
C MET A 1 -11.81 15.33 -5.70
N ASP A 2 -11.48 16.55 -5.25
CA ASP A 2 -10.50 17.38 -5.96
C ASP A 2 -9.08 16.78 -5.85
N HIS A 3 -8.22 17.07 -6.83
CA HIS A 3 -6.89 16.45 -6.93
C HIS A 3 -5.99 16.79 -5.74
N SER A 4 -6.00 18.04 -5.26
CA SER A 4 -5.19 18.47 -4.10
C SER A 4 -5.58 17.71 -2.83
N THR A 5 -6.87 17.51 -2.61
CA THR A 5 -7.39 16.71 -1.48
C THR A 5 -7.03 15.24 -1.65
N ALA A 6 -7.14 14.70 -2.87
CA ALA A 6 -6.74 13.32 -3.18
C ALA A 6 -5.25 13.08 -2.91
N GLN A 7 -4.38 14.00 -3.34
CA GLN A 7 -2.94 13.94 -3.09
C GLN A 7 -2.63 13.90 -1.58
N LYS A 8 -3.26 14.77 -0.79
CA LYS A 8 -3.07 14.78 0.67
C LYS A 8 -3.48 13.47 1.34
N LEU A 9 -4.55 12.83 0.86
CA LEU A 9 -4.93 11.51 1.36
C LEU A 9 -3.88 10.45 0.98
N MET A 10 -3.41 10.43 -0.26
CA MET A 10 -2.36 9.50 -0.70
C MET A 10 -1.06 9.68 0.08
N ASP A 11 -0.65 10.91 0.37
CA ASP A 11 0.52 11.20 1.20
C ASP A 11 0.36 10.65 2.63
N ALA A 12 -0.83 10.78 3.21
CA ALA A 12 -1.14 10.20 4.52
C ALA A 12 -1.14 8.66 4.48
N TYR A 13 -1.74 8.06 3.45
CA TYR A 13 -1.78 6.61 3.26
C TYR A 13 -0.38 6.02 3.05
N LYS A 14 0.49 6.71 2.31
CA LYS A 14 1.89 6.34 2.17
C LYS A 14 2.60 6.24 3.53
N GLY A 15 2.40 7.23 4.41
CA GLY A 15 2.98 7.20 5.76
C GLY A 15 2.49 5.99 6.59
N ILE A 16 1.22 5.61 6.44
CA ILE A 16 0.68 4.38 7.05
C ILE A 16 1.37 3.16 6.44
N GLY A 17 1.46 3.07 5.12
CA GLY A 17 2.13 1.97 4.42
C GLY A 17 3.59 1.78 4.85
N GLU A 18 4.34 2.87 5.02
CA GLU A 18 5.71 2.85 5.53
C GLU A 18 5.79 2.28 6.95
N ALA A 19 4.86 2.67 7.84
CA ALA A 19 4.79 2.12 9.19
C ALA A 19 4.45 0.61 9.19
N LEU A 20 3.54 0.18 8.31
CA LEU A 20 3.20 -1.25 8.15
C LEU A 20 4.38 -2.07 7.60
N ASN A 21 5.16 -1.51 6.68
CA ASN A 21 6.41 -2.13 6.19
C ASN A 21 7.46 -2.25 7.32
N GLY A 22 7.54 -1.24 8.20
CA GLY A 22 8.34 -1.30 9.42
C GLY A 22 7.90 -2.44 10.34
N ALA A 23 6.58 -2.61 10.51
CA ALA A 23 6.03 -3.72 11.29
C ALA A 23 6.32 -5.09 10.65
N ASP A 24 6.17 -5.26 9.33
CA ASP A 24 6.53 -6.51 8.61
C ASP A 24 7.97 -6.93 8.92
N SER A 25 8.91 -5.97 8.87
CA SER A 25 10.33 -6.22 9.14
C SER A 25 10.58 -6.77 10.54
N ILE A 26 9.87 -6.26 11.56
CA ILE A 26 9.96 -6.75 12.95
C ILE A 26 9.27 -8.10 13.10
N ILE A 27 8.07 -8.25 12.54
CA ILE A 27 7.28 -9.48 12.64
C ILE A 27 8.06 -10.67 12.06
N ARG A 28 8.82 -10.45 10.98
CA ARG A 28 9.66 -11.49 10.39
C ARG A 28 10.78 -12.02 11.30
N THR A 29 11.16 -11.28 12.34
CA THR A 29 12.16 -11.75 13.32
C THR A 29 11.56 -12.56 14.46
N LEU A 30 10.23 -12.66 14.55
CA LEU A 30 9.53 -13.40 15.62
C LEU A 30 9.60 -14.92 15.41
N PRO A 31 9.39 -15.72 16.49
CA PRO A 31 9.11 -17.15 16.40
C PRO A 31 7.95 -17.46 15.46
N GLU A 32 7.91 -18.68 14.91
CA GLU A 32 6.99 -19.02 13.80
C GLU A 32 5.50 -18.90 14.15
N ASP A 33 5.13 -19.31 15.35
CA ASP A 33 3.77 -19.25 15.87
C ASP A 33 3.28 -17.81 16.02
N GLU A 34 4.10 -16.94 16.63
CA GLU A 34 3.80 -15.50 16.77
C GLU A 34 3.83 -14.78 15.41
N ARG A 35 4.85 -15.05 14.59
CA ARG A 35 5.02 -14.47 13.26
C ARG A 35 3.81 -14.72 12.37
N THR A 36 3.30 -15.95 12.36
CA THR A 36 2.16 -16.32 11.50
C THR A 36 0.90 -15.55 11.87
N ALA A 37 0.59 -15.43 13.16
CA ALA A 37 -0.55 -14.67 13.64
C ALA A 37 -0.46 -13.18 13.27
N HIS A 38 0.72 -12.58 13.49
CA HIS A 38 0.96 -11.18 13.18
C HIS A 38 0.95 -10.88 11.67
N LEU A 39 1.57 -11.73 10.84
CA LEU A 39 1.56 -11.55 9.38
C LEU A 39 0.14 -11.59 8.83
N ARG A 40 -0.75 -12.43 9.38
CA ARG A 40 -2.15 -12.48 8.95
C ARG A 40 -2.86 -11.15 9.19
N GLY A 41 -2.75 -10.61 10.41
CA GLY A 41 -3.35 -9.32 10.74
C GLY A 41 -2.75 -8.18 9.93
N LEU A 42 -1.44 -8.19 9.72
CA LEU A 42 -0.75 -7.19 8.90
C LEU A 42 -1.23 -7.22 7.44
N ALA A 43 -1.36 -8.41 6.86
CA ALA A 43 -1.84 -8.58 5.49
C ALA A 43 -3.27 -8.05 5.31
N GLU A 44 -4.16 -8.27 6.29
CA GLU A 44 -5.52 -7.71 6.29
C GLU A 44 -5.50 -6.18 6.31
N MET A 45 -4.67 -5.59 7.17
CA MET A 45 -4.52 -4.14 7.24
C MET A 45 -3.95 -3.53 5.96
N MET A 46 -2.90 -4.11 5.38
CA MET A 46 -2.36 -3.68 4.09
C MET A 46 -3.40 -3.81 2.98
N GLY A 47 -4.20 -4.89 2.99
CA GLY A 47 -5.31 -5.07 2.06
C GLY A 47 -6.37 -3.98 2.21
N HIS A 48 -6.71 -3.57 3.43
CA HIS A 48 -7.65 -2.48 3.66
C HIS A 48 -7.09 -1.12 3.21
N LEU A 49 -5.82 -0.85 3.48
CA LEU A 49 -5.15 0.36 3.00
C LEU A 49 -5.28 0.48 1.46
N TRP A 50 -4.90 -0.56 0.74
CA TRP A 50 -5.01 -0.55 -0.72
C TRP A 50 -6.47 -0.55 -1.20
N PHE A 51 -7.24 -1.60 -0.91
CA PHE A 51 -8.52 -1.82 -1.59
C PHE A 51 -9.63 -0.88 -1.13
N LYS A 52 -9.55 -0.35 0.10
CA LYS A 52 -10.62 0.48 0.68
C LYS A 52 -10.28 1.96 0.72
N LEU A 53 -9.00 2.33 0.78
CA LEU A 53 -8.57 3.72 0.90
C LEU A 53 -7.90 4.23 -0.38
N GLU A 54 -6.84 3.58 -0.84
CA GLU A 54 -6.03 4.06 -1.98
C GLU A 54 -6.73 3.79 -3.32
N LEU A 55 -7.24 2.58 -3.57
CA LEU A 55 -7.83 2.20 -4.85
C LEU A 55 -9.00 3.10 -5.31
N PRO A 56 -9.94 3.53 -4.43
CA PRO A 56 -10.95 4.51 -4.81
C PRO A 56 -10.36 5.83 -5.29
N VAL A 57 -9.30 6.33 -4.63
CA VAL A 57 -8.60 7.56 -5.03
C VAL A 57 -7.92 7.37 -6.39
N VAL A 58 -7.19 6.27 -6.58
CA VAL A 58 -6.50 5.93 -7.84
C VAL A 58 -7.48 5.78 -9.01
N ARG A 59 -8.69 5.25 -8.77
CA ARG A 59 -9.72 5.15 -9.82
C ARG A 59 -10.20 6.51 -10.32
N GLU A 60 -10.25 7.51 -9.44
CA GLU A 60 -10.62 8.90 -9.79
C GLU A 60 -9.43 9.69 -10.35
N HIS A 61 -8.23 9.49 -9.78
CA HIS A 61 -6.98 10.20 -10.07
C HIS A 61 -5.87 9.20 -10.35
N ARG A 62 -5.84 8.65 -11.57
CA ARG A 62 -4.93 7.55 -11.95
C ARG A 62 -3.44 7.89 -11.83
N ASP A 63 -3.10 9.16 -11.97
CA ASP A 63 -1.73 9.67 -11.81
C ASP A 63 -1.21 9.57 -10.37
N LEU A 64 -2.10 9.33 -9.40
CA LEU A 64 -1.76 9.14 -8.00
C LEU A 64 -1.53 7.68 -7.60
N ASP A 65 -1.53 6.73 -8.56
CA ASP A 65 -1.22 5.33 -8.29
C ASP A 65 0.20 5.20 -7.68
N PRO A 66 0.34 4.70 -6.43
CA PRO A 66 1.66 4.54 -5.81
C PRO A 66 2.55 3.53 -6.55
N ASP A 67 1.96 2.63 -7.34
CA ASP A 67 2.66 1.66 -8.19
C ASP A 67 2.67 2.08 -9.68
N GLY A 68 2.17 3.27 -10.01
CA GLY A 68 1.70 3.68 -11.35
C GLY A 68 2.52 3.23 -12.57
N ASP A 69 3.85 3.28 -12.50
CA ASP A 69 4.74 2.95 -13.62
C ASP A 69 5.33 1.52 -13.60
N ARG A 70 5.18 0.78 -12.49
CA ARG A 70 5.88 -0.52 -12.31
C ARG A 70 5.48 -1.56 -13.35
N PHE A 71 4.29 -1.44 -13.94
CA PHE A 71 3.78 -2.36 -14.95
C PHE A 71 3.73 -1.77 -16.37
N GLN A 72 3.80 -0.45 -16.55
CA GLN A 72 3.84 0.16 -17.89
C GLN A 72 5.22 0.08 -18.54
N LYS A 73 6.32 0.06 -17.77
CA LYS A 73 7.69 -0.03 -18.33
C LYS A 73 8.07 -1.41 -18.88
N LYS A 74 7.17 -2.40 -18.86
CA LYS A 74 7.40 -3.73 -19.46
C LYS A 74 6.83 -3.89 -20.88
N SER A 75 6.04 -2.94 -21.37
CA SER A 75 5.45 -3.04 -22.72
C SER A 75 6.29 -2.40 -23.83
N ASP A 76 7.39 -1.72 -23.50
CA ASP A 76 8.26 -1.04 -24.48
C ASP A 76 9.53 -1.85 -24.83
N GLN A 77 9.54 -3.15 -24.51
CA GLN A 77 10.60 -4.09 -24.88
C GLN A 77 10.02 -5.31 -25.60
N GLU A 78 9.36 -5.10 -26.74
CA GLU A 78 9.17 -6.12 -27.79
C GLU A 78 9.40 -5.51 -29.18
#